data_AF-A0A2S7F204-F1
#
_entry.id   AF-A0A2S7F204-F1
#
_cell.length_a   1.000
_cell.length_b   1.000
_cell.length_c   1.000
_cell.angle_alpha   90.00
_cell.angle_beta   90.00
_cell.angle_gamma   90.00
#
_symmetry.space_group_name_H-M   'P 1'
#
loop_
_entity.id
_entity.type
_entity.pdbx_description
1 polymer ?
#
loop_
_entity_poly.entity_id
_entity_poly.type
_entity_poly.pdbx_seq_one_letter_code
_entity_poly.pdbx_strand_id
1 'polypeptide(L)'
;MRVLGHCVSCIERTTGKCCFNSVLARIINKQGRQQFGKGWGEAKAPDCSGFTIAQLQAMNFAAMDLSEFYASIVPTLPNVEAIRDANAGQIANCYYGQGQCQ
;
A
#
# COMPACT_ATOMS: atom_id res chain seq x y z
N MET A 1 24.56 -30.42 10.68
CA MET A 1 24.45 -31.53 9.70
C MET A 1 25.47 -31.30 8.60
N ARG A 2 26.34 -32.28 8.30
CA ARG A 2 27.22 -32.25 7.12
C ARG A 2 26.49 -32.99 5.99
N VAL A 3 26.22 -32.31 4.88
CA VAL A 3 25.72 -32.93 3.65
C VAL A 3 26.85 -32.80 2.63
N LEU A 4 27.30 -33.93 2.05
CA LEU A 4 28.36 -34.00 1.03
C LEU A 4 29.74 -33.42 1.45
N GLY A 5 30.18 -33.63 2.70
CA GLY A 5 31.56 -33.31 3.12
C GLY A 5 31.86 -31.82 3.32
N HIS A 6 30.88 -30.94 3.16
CA HIS A 6 31.01 -29.50 3.39
C HIS A 6 30.31 -29.10 4.69
N CYS A 7 30.90 -28.16 5.45
CA CYS A 7 30.20 -27.54 6.58
C CYS A 7 29.01 -26.76 6.03
N VAL A 8 27.79 -27.22 6.32
CA VAL A 8 26.58 -26.45 6.08
C VAL A 8 26.60 -25.26 7.02
N SER A 9 27.05 -24.11 6.53
CA SER A 9 26.92 -22.82 7.20
C SER A 9 25.70 -22.08 6.65
N CYS A 10 25.02 -21.33 7.50
CA CYS A 10 23.95 -20.44 7.07
C CYS A 10 24.56 -19.26 6.31
N ILE A 11 24.14 -19.05 5.06
CA ILE A 11 24.53 -17.89 4.27
C ILE A 11 23.47 -16.81 4.48
N GLU A 12 23.82 -15.74 5.19
CA GLU A 12 22.96 -14.56 5.32
C GLU A 12 23.17 -13.60 4.15
N ARG A 13 22.08 -13.00 3.66
CA ARG A 13 22.09 -12.02 2.56
C ARG A 13 21.45 -10.73 3.06
N THR A 14 22.21 -9.65 3.11
CA THR A 14 21.71 -8.33 3.47
C THR A 14 21.44 -7.51 2.20
N THR A 15 20.30 -6.82 2.14
CA THR A 15 19.97 -5.91 1.03
C THR A 15 19.57 -4.53 1.54
N GLY A 16 20.00 -3.47 0.87
CA GLY A 16 19.53 -2.11 1.11
C GLY A 16 18.28 -1.79 0.30
N LYS A 17 17.30 -1.14 0.92
CA LYS A 17 16.04 -0.70 0.28
C LYS A 17 15.67 0.70 0.75
N CYS A 18 15.03 1.48 -0.12
CA CYS A 18 14.43 2.75 0.28
C CYS A 18 13.04 2.52 0.90
N CYS A 19 12.89 2.91 2.17
CA CYS A 19 11.63 2.89 2.88
C CYS A 19 10.92 4.24 2.74
N PHE A 20 9.61 4.22 2.50
CA PHE A 20 8.80 5.43 2.36
C PHE A 20 7.64 5.39 3.36
N ASN A 21 7.28 6.57 3.88
CA ASN A 21 6.25 6.70 4.93
C ASN A 21 4.83 6.37 4.45
N SER A 22 4.58 6.31 3.15
CA SER A 22 3.27 6.00 2.59
C SER A 22 3.34 5.39 1.19
N VAL A 23 2.24 4.78 0.77
CA VAL A 23 2.01 4.31 -0.61
C VAL A 23 2.24 5.45 -1.61
N LEU A 24 1.65 6.63 -1.34
CA LEU A 24 1.82 7.80 -2.19
C LEU A 24 3.28 8.24 -2.29
N ALA A 25 4.00 8.34 -1.18
CA ALA A 25 5.41 8.73 -1.17
C ALA A 25 6.28 7.74 -1.96
N ARG A 26 6.01 6.44 -1.86
CA ARG A 26 6.68 5.40 -2.67
C ARG A 26 6.39 5.58 -4.16
N ILE A 27 5.13 5.81 -4.54
CA ILE A 27 4.74 5.97 -5.95
C ILE A 27 5.41 7.22 -6.54
N ILE A 28 5.32 8.36 -5.86
CA ILE A 28 5.96 9.62 -6.30
C ILE A 28 7.47 9.43 -6.45
N ASN A 29 8.15 8.78 -5.50
CA ASN A 29 9.58 8.54 -5.63
C ASN A 29 9.93 7.53 -6.72
N LYS A 30 9.10 6.52 -6.99
CA LYS A 30 9.37 5.55 -8.06
C LYS A 30 9.15 6.14 -9.45
N GLN A 31 8.01 6.78 -9.66
CA GLN A 31 7.61 7.29 -10.97
C GLN A 31 8.18 8.68 -11.26
N GLY A 32 8.22 9.57 -10.26
CA GLY A 32 8.79 10.91 -10.39
C GLY A 32 10.29 10.91 -10.70
N ARG A 33 11.04 9.90 -10.21
CA ARG A 33 12.47 9.78 -10.50
C ARG A 33 12.76 9.62 -11.99
N GLN A 34 11.86 8.94 -12.72
CA GLN A 34 11.99 8.77 -14.17
C GLN A 34 11.81 10.10 -14.92
N GLN A 35 10.96 11.00 -14.43
CA GLN A 35 10.73 12.30 -15.06
C GLN A 35 11.92 13.27 -14.94
N PHE A 36 12.71 13.14 -13.87
CA PHE A 36 13.86 14.00 -13.58
C PHE A 36 15.22 13.30 -13.81
N GLY A 37 15.22 12.12 -14.46
CA GLY A 37 16.46 11.36 -14.72
C GLY A 37 17.22 10.95 -13.45
N LYS A 38 16.53 10.85 -12.31
CA LYS A 38 17.14 10.57 -11.01
C LYS A 38 17.24 9.06 -10.79
N GLY A 39 18.45 8.52 -10.81
CA GLY A 39 18.72 7.10 -10.53
C GLY A 39 18.52 6.72 -9.06
N TRP A 40 18.78 5.46 -8.72
CA TRP A 40 18.68 4.92 -7.34
C TRP A 40 20.04 4.78 -6.64
N GLY A 41 21.12 5.28 -7.23
CA GLY A 41 22.47 5.04 -6.72
C GLY A 41 22.89 3.56 -6.83
N GLU A 42 23.78 3.14 -5.96
CA GLU A 42 24.32 1.77 -5.96
C GLU A 42 23.54 0.84 -5.04
N ALA A 43 23.58 -0.46 -5.30
CA ALA A 43 22.88 -1.45 -4.47
C ALA A 43 23.34 -1.46 -2.99
N LYS A 44 24.62 -1.12 -2.74
CA LYS A 44 25.18 -1.00 -1.38
C LYS A 44 24.93 0.36 -0.74
N ALA A 45 24.64 1.38 -1.53
CA ALA A 45 24.43 2.76 -1.10
C ALA A 45 23.30 3.39 -1.94
N PRO A 46 22.03 3.01 -1.69
CA PRO A 46 20.93 3.50 -2.48
C PRO A 46 20.68 4.99 -2.20
N ASP A 47 20.43 5.76 -3.26
CA ASP A 47 19.97 7.14 -3.15
C ASP A 47 18.47 7.16 -2.88
N CYS A 48 18.08 7.36 -1.62
CA CYS A 48 16.68 7.51 -1.19
C CYS A 48 16.25 8.97 -1.03
N SER A 49 17.02 9.94 -1.52
CA SER A 49 16.67 11.36 -1.39
C SER A 49 15.37 11.72 -2.11
N GLY A 50 14.60 12.61 -1.51
CA GLY A 50 13.36 13.10 -2.11
C GLY A 50 13.60 14.07 -3.26
N PHE A 51 12.55 14.83 -3.57
CA PHE A 51 12.57 15.92 -4.53
C PHE A 51 12.61 17.26 -3.81
N THR A 52 13.22 18.26 -4.43
CA THR A 52 13.08 19.65 -3.99
C THR A 52 11.67 20.16 -4.26
N ILE A 53 11.30 21.28 -3.64
CA ILE A 53 9.99 21.92 -3.88
C ILE A 53 9.82 22.26 -5.36
N ALA A 54 10.85 22.83 -6.00
CA ALA A 54 10.81 23.18 -7.42
C ALA A 54 10.62 21.94 -8.33
N GLN A 55 11.27 20.83 -7.99
CA GLN A 55 11.07 19.56 -8.72
C GLN A 55 9.65 19.01 -8.54
N LEU A 56 9.10 19.06 -7.32
CA LEU A 56 7.73 18.62 -7.06
C LEU A 56 6.71 19.48 -7.84
N GLN A 57 6.94 20.79 -7.94
CA GLN A 57 6.06 21.69 -8.70
C GLN A 57 6.13 21.44 -10.21
N ALA A 58 7.32 21.12 -10.73
CA ALA A 58 7.51 20.80 -12.15
C ALA A 58 7.10 19.37 -12.53
N MET A 59 6.76 18.54 -11.54
CA MET A 59 6.45 17.13 -11.73
C MET A 59 5.10 16.95 -12.44
N ASN A 60 5.07 16.13 -13.48
CA ASN A 60 3.84 15.79 -14.18
C ASN A 60 3.13 14.63 -13.48
N PHE A 61 2.25 14.94 -12.52
CA PHE A 61 1.44 13.94 -11.82
C PHE A 61 0.41 13.23 -12.73
N ALA A 62 -0.02 13.86 -13.83
CA ALA A 62 -0.97 13.26 -14.76
C ALA A 62 -0.38 12.10 -15.58
N ALA A 63 0.96 12.06 -15.72
CA ALA A 63 1.68 10.97 -16.36
C ALA A 63 2.01 9.82 -15.38
N MET A 64 1.57 9.88 -14.13
CA MET A 64 1.82 8.84 -13.12
C MET A 64 0.59 7.97 -12.90
N ASP A 65 0.81 6.69 -12.65
CA ASP A 65 -0.22 5.78 -12.17
C ASP A 65 -0.34 5.85 -10.64
N LEU A 66 -1.41 6.49 -10.17
CA LEU A 66 -1.76 6.63 -8.76
C LEU A 66 -2.89 5.68 -8.32
N SER A 67 -3.28 4.72 -9.16
CA SER A 67 -4.40 3.80 -8.90
C SER A 67 -4.25 3.05 -7.57
N GLU A 68 -3.03 2.60 -7.26
CA GLU A 68 -2.71 1.93 -5.99
C GLU A 68 -3.00 2.83 -4.78
N PHE A 69 -2.66 4.12 -4.86
CA PHE A 69 -2.96 5.06 -3.79
C PHE A 69 -4.47 5.31 -3.69
N TYR A 70 -5.16 5.52 -4.81
CA TYR A 70 -6.61 5.71 -4.80
C TYR A 70 -7.34 4.51 -4.20
N ALA A 71 -6.97 3.28 -4.58
CA ALA A 71 -7.54 2.07 -4.00
C ALA A 71 -7.33 1.98 -2.47
N SER A 72 -6.24 2.56 -1.95
CA SER A 72 -5.97 2.56 -0.50
C SER A 72 -6.77 3.60 0.30
N ILE A 73 -7.30 4.64 -0.35
CA ILE A 73 -8.04 5.72 0.32
C ILE A 73 -9.53 5.74 0.00
N VAL A 74 -9.98 5.01 -1.03
CA VAL A 74 -11.40 4.90 -1.34
C VAL A 74 -12.08 4.12 -0.20
N PRO A 75 -13.03 4.74 0.52
CA PRO A 75 -13.74 4.05 1.57
C PRO A 75 -14.62 2.96 0.93
N THR A 76 -14.59 1.77 1.50
CA THR A 76 -15.55 0.73 1.18
C THR A 76 -16.92 1.21 1.66
N LEU A 77 -17.77 1.64 0.73
CA LEU A 77 -19.12 2.03 1.07
C LEU A 77 -19.92 0.79 1.47
N PRO A 78 -20.64 0.82 2.60
CA PRO A 78 -21.48 -0.29 2.98
C PRO A 78 -22.60 -0.47 1.96
N ASN A 79 -22.98 -1.73 1.70
CA ASN A 79 -24.12 -2.03 0.84
C ASN A 79 -25.41 -1.62 1.56
N VAL A 80 -25.97 -0.48 1.17
CA VAL A 80 -27.17 0.09 1.79
C VAL A 80 -28.40 -0.81 1.61
N GLU A 81 -28.51 -1.53 0.50
CA GLU A 81 -29.61 -2.46 0.25
C GLU A 81 -29.53 -3.65 1.22
N ALA A 82 -28.34 -4.25 1.36
CA ALA A 82 -28.13 -5.33 2.32
C ALA A 82 -28.40 -4.89 3.77
N ILE A 83 -28.03 -3.64 4.13
CA ILE A 83 -28.36 -3.07 5.45
C ILE A 83 -29.87 -2.92 5.62
N ARG A 84 -30.58 -2.42 4.61
CA ARG A 84 -32.03 -2.23 4.66
C ARG A 84 -32.76 -3.56 4.81
N ASP A 85 -32.36 -4.58 4.05
CA ASP A 85 -32.97 -5.91 4.09
C ASP A 85 -32.72 -6.60 5.44
N ALA A 86 -31.49 -6.51 5.96
CA ALA A 86 -31.15 -7.01 7.29
C ALA A 86 -32.01 -6.35 8.38
N ASN A 87 -32.14 -5.01 8.35
CA ASN A 87 -32.96 -4.27 9.30
C ASN A 87 -34.45 -4.64 9.19
N ALA A 88 -34.99 -4.79 7.98
CA ALA A 88 -36.39 -5.18 7.76
C ALA A 88 -36.69 -6.57 8.32
N GLY A 89 -35.80 -7.54 8.10
CA GLY A 89 -35.91 -8.88 8.69
C GLY A 89 -35.81 -8.86 10.23
N GLN A 90 -34.95 -8.02 10.78
CA GLN A 90 -34.80 -7.87 12.23
C GLN A 90 -36.05 -7.24 12.88
N ILE A 91 -36.69 -6.26 12.23
CA ILE A 91 -37.96 -5.66 12.69
C ILE A 91 -39.07 -6.72 12.79
N ALA A 92 -39.19 -7.61 11.81
CA ALA A 92 -40.20 -8.68 11.85
C ALA A 92 -39.98 -9.61 13.06
N ASN A 93 -38.74 -10.01 13.34
CA ASN A 93 -38.41 -10.86 14.49
C ASN A 93 -38.64 -10.16 15.84
N CYS A 94 -38.41 -8.85 15.91
CA CYS A 94 -38.75 -8.02 17.06
C CYS A 94 -40.28 -7.92 17.27
N TYR A 95 -41.08 -7.77 16.20
CA TYR A 95 -42.53 -7.68 16.27
C TYR A 95 -43.19 -9.00 16.70
N TYR A 96 -42.68 -10.14 16.24
CA TYR A 96 -43.17 -11.47 16.64
C TYR A 96 -42.56 -12.00 17.95
N GLY A 97 -41.80 -11.18 18.69
CA GLY A 97 -41.45 -11.46 20.08
C GLY A 97 -40.39 -12.54 20.29
N GLN A 98 -39.52 -12.82 19.31
CA GLN A 98 -38.45 -13.84 19.46
C GLN A 98 -37.25 -13.38 20.33
N GLY A 99 -37.41 -12.33 21.13
CA GLY A 99 -36.56 -12.07 22.29
C GLY A 99 -35.07 -11.88 21.98
N GLN A 100 -34.73 -10.79 21.28
CA GLN A 100 -33.67 -9.82 21.62
C GLN A 100 -33.39 -8.94 20.40
N CYS A 101 -33.74 -7.66 20.49
CA CYS A 101 -33.32 -6.63 19.55
C CYS A 101 -31.99 -6.07 20.08
N GLN A 102 -30.88 -6.41 19.43
CA GLN A 102 -29.57 -5.79 19.66
C GLN A 102 -29.13 -5.07 18.39
#